data_AF-A0A8H4X131-F1
#
_entry.id   AF-A0A8H4X131-F1
#
_cell.length_a   1.000
_cell.length_b   1.000
_cell.length_c   1.000
_cell.angle_alpha   90.00
_cell.angle_beta   90.00
_cell.angle_gamma   90.00
#
_symmetry.space_group_name_H-M   'P 1'
#
loop_
_entity.id
_entity.type
_entity.pdbx_description
1 polymer ?
#
loop_
_entity_poly.entity_id
_entity_poly.type
_entity_poly.pdbx_seq_one_letter_code
_entity_poly.pdbx_strand_id
1 'polypeptide(L)'
;MAEQPIFVGDDDAVSLPAPPANTTGRITIDLIRQDRQAINAVQKPERLEDAPVFFGLTLNYETGSLAWTWRDAKCSGLDPEYVVFNDGMDSVTIRTEAMLNYDEHERTRVRNYNKQLIIACARRTIKKWAQAGTDADPRVDVEDRPHDIERLYLSGPLAEIYAERLAQATAAYMENYDGLGTFWI
;
A
#
# COMPACT_ATOMS: atom_id res chain seq x y z
N MET A 1 -55.68 -24.33 -7.55
CA MET A 1 -54.84 -23.13 -7.68
C MET A 1 -53.43 -23.54 -7.34
N ALA A 2 -52.51 -23.40 -8.29
CA ALA A 2 -51.12 -23.76 -8.14
C ALA A 2 -50.34 -22.50 -7.72
N GLU A 3 -49.69 -22.56 -6.56
CA GLU A 3 -48.62 -21.62 -6.20
C GLU A 3 -47.34 -22.44 -6.11
N GLN A 4 -46.47 -22.23 -7.10
CA GLN A 4 -45.12 -22.77 -7.06
C GLN A 4 -44.29 -21.91 -6.10
N PRO A 5 -43.50 -22.50 -5.18
CA PRO A 5 -42.47 -21.75 -4.48
C PRO A 5 -41.36 -21.39 -5.48
N ILE A 6 -41.01 -20.11 -5.47
CA ILE A 6 -39.90 -19.53 -6.22
C ILE A 6 -38.61 -20.20 -5.75
N PHE A 7 -37.96 -20.93 -6.67
CA PHE A 7 -36.62 -21.46 -6.50
C PHE A 7 -35.66 -20.26 -6.34
N VAL A 8 -35.19 -19.99 -5.13
CA VAL A 8 -34.02 -19.13 -4.92
C VAL A 8 -32.82 -20.03 -5.18
N GLY A 9 -32.16 -19.80 -6.31
CA GLY A 9 -31.02 -20.60 -6.75
C GLY A 9 -29.99 -20.78 -5.65
N ASP A 10 -29.66 -22.05 -5.40
CA ASP A 10 -28.36 -22.44 -4.85
C ASP A 10 -27.28 -22.07 -5.87
N ASP A 11 -26.38 -21.19 -5.45
CA ASP A 11 -24.93 -21.23 -5.70
C ASP A 11 -24.38 -19.81 -5.54
N ASP A 12 -24.12 -19.47 -4.29
CA ASP A 12 -22.96 -18.65 -3.94
C ASP A 12 -22.70 -18.96 -2.47
N ALA A 13 -21.79 -19.91 -2.24
CA ALA A 13 -21.04 -19.88 -0.99
C ALA A 13 -20.52 -18.46 -0.87
N VAL A 14 -21.08 -17.67 0.06
CA VAL A 14 -20.61 -16.30 0.37
C VAL A 14 -19.24 -16.48 1.03
N SER A 15 -18.25 -16.78 0.18
CA SER A 15 -16.86 -16.84 0.54
C SER A 15 -16.55 -15.52 1.21
N LEU A 16 -15.91 -15.60 2.37
CA LEU A 16 -15.21 -14.43 2.88
C LEU A 16 -14.37 -13.87 1.72
N PRO A 17 -14.34 -12.55 1.52
CA PRO A 17 -13.37 -11.98 0.61
C PRO A 17 -12.01 -12.52 1.04
N ALA A 18 -11.30 -13.18 0.12
CA ALA A 18 -9.94 -13.59 0.40
C ALA A 18 -9.20 -12.33 0.88
N PRO A 19 -8.37 -12.42 1.94
CA PRO A 19 -7.53 -11.30 2.31
C PRO A 19 -6.77 -10.90 1.05
N PRO A 20 -6.76 -9.61 0.67
CA PRO A 20 -5.91 -9.21 -0.43
C PRO A 20 -4.50 -9.71 -0.09
N ALA A 21 -3.86 -10.41 -1.04
CA ALA A 21 -2.45 -10.77 -0.90
C ALA A 21 -1.73 -9.55 -0.33
N ASN A 22 -0.84 -9.73 0.66
CA ASN A 22 0.12 -8.70 1.12
C ASN A 22 0.54 -7.90 -0.12
N THR A 23 -0.12 -6.78 -0.30
CA THR A 23 0.08 -5.95 -1.48
C THR A 23 0.93 -4.87 -0.90
N THR A 24 2.25 -5.07 -1.02
CA THR A 24 3.19 -3.98 -1.18
C THR A 24 2.51 -2.91 -2.03
N GLY A 25 1.93 -1.89 -1.38
CA GLY A 25 1.12 -0.87 -2.04
C GLY A 25 2.01 -0.19 -3.07
N ARG A 26 1.76 -0.47 -4.35
CA ARG A 26 2.64 -0.10 -5.47
C ARG A 26 1.85 0.84 -6.35
N ILE A 27 2.18 2.13 -6.29
CA ILE A 27 1.42 3.18 -6.98
C ILE A 27 2.38 4.19 -7.61
N THR A 28 2.02 4.63 -8.82
CA THR A 28 2.80 5.29 -9.87
C THR A 28 2.47 6.79 -9.95
N ILE A 29 3.48 7.67 -10.11
CA ILE A 29 3.33 9.12 -10.42
C ILE A 29 4.11 9.46 -11.71
N ASP A 30 3.48 10.01 -12.76
CA ASP A 30 4.13 10.36 -14.04
C ASP A 30 4.94 11.68 -14.01
N LEU A 31 6.15 11.70 -14.58
CA LEU A 31 7.03 12.90 -14.72
C LEU A 31 7.61 12.99 -16.16
N ILE A 32 7.56 14.16 -16.84
CA ILE A 32 8.10 14.43 -18.20
C ILE A 32 8.61 15.89 -18.40
N ARG A 33 9.76 16.00 -19.14
CA ARG A 33 10.44 17.11 -19.90
C ARG A 33 11.36 18.11 -19.15
N GLN A 34 12.53 18.59 -19.64
CA GLN A 34 13.16 18.62 -20.98
C GLN A 34 14.71 18.90 -20.95
N ASP A 35 15.44 18.45 -22.00
CA ASP A 35 16.77 18.83 -22.59
C ASP A 35 18.14 18.40 -21.96
N ARG A 36 18.79 17.40 -22.59
CA ARG A 36 20.13 17.44 -23.29
C ARG A 36 21.14 16.30 -22.95
N GLN A 37 21.24 15.33 -23.88
CA GLN A 37 22.39 14.52 -24.41
C GLN A 37 23.58 14.10 -23.51
N ALA A 38 24.19 12.91 -23.58
CA ALA A 38 24.00 11.63 -24.29
C ALA A 38 25.05 10.63 -23.76
N ILE A 39 24.74 9.34 -23.54
CA ILE A 39 25.73 8.23 -23.60
C ILE A 39 25.05 6.96 -24.16
N ASN A 40 25.62 6.44 -25.25
CA ASN A 40 25.18 5.25 -25.97
C ASN A 40 25.55 3.95 -25.26
N ALA A 41 24.56 3.31 -24.64
CA ALA A 41 24.34 1.85 -24.68
C ALA A 41 22.87 1.68 -25.08
N VAL A 42 22.53 0.70 -25.92
CA VAL A 42 21.16 0.53 -26.48
C VAL A 42 20.11 0.70 -25.39
N GLN A 43 19.57 1.91 -25.29
CA GLN A 43 18.71 2.32 -24.20
C GLN A 43 17.37 1.66 -24.48
N LYS A 44 16.86 0.89 -23.52
CA LYS A 44 15.54 0.27 -23.68
C LYS A 44 14.55 1.39 -24.01
N PRO A 45 13.59 1.19 -24.93
CA PRO A 45 12.68 2.26 -25.37
C PRO A 45 11.94 2.93 -24.20
N GLU A 46 11.71 2.18 -23.12
CA GLU A 46 11.04 2.66 -21.91
C GLU A 46 11.92 3.51 -20.99
N ARG A 47 13.18 3.69 -21.35
CA ARG A 47 14.20 4.46 -20.63
C ARG A 47 14.75 5.60 -21.47
N LEU A 48 14.08 5.94 -22.57
CA LEU A 48 14.45 7.06 -23.43
C LEU A 48 14.20 8.40 -22.71
N GLU A 49 14.87 9.45 -23.18
CA GLU A 49 14.56 10.83 -22.82
C GLU A 49 13.05 11.07 -23.03
N ASP A 50 12.39 11.69 -22.05
CA ASP A 50 10.93 11.90 -21.96
C ASP A 50 10.05 10.66 -21.67
N ALA A 51 10.61 9.48 -21.40
CA ALA A 51 9.80 8.34 -20.95
C ALA A 51 9.25 8.58 -19.54
N PRO A 52 7.97 8.23 -19.26
CA PRO A 52 7.39 8.43 -17.95
C PRO A 52 8.11 7.57 -16.91
N VAL A 53 8.55 8.25 -15.86
CA VAL A 53 9.18 7.65 -14.68
C VAL A 53 8.24 7.79 -13.50
N PHE A 54 8.20 6.75 -12.69
CA PHE A 54 7.32 6.66 -11.55
C PHE A 54 8.08 6.56 -10.24
N PHE A 55 7.71 7.43 -9.30
CA PHE A 55 8.17 7.36 -7.93
C PHE A 55 7.14 6.67 -7.05
N GLY A 56 7.57 5.67 -6.30
CA GLY A 56 6.70 4.86 -5.45
C GLY A 56 7.25 4.68 -4.05
N LEU A 57 6.33 4.55 -3.10
CA LEU A 57 6.57 4.24 -1.71
C LEU A 57 6.15 2.80 -1.41
N THR A 58 6.93 2.08 -0.63
CA THR A 58 6.59 0.77 -0.08
C THR A 58 6.80 0.78 1.42
N LEU A 59 5.80 0.34 2.17
CA LEU A 59 5.87 0.21 3.62
C LEU A 59 6.03 -1.26 4.00
N ASN A 60 6.92 -1.53 4.95
CA ASN A 60 6.99 -2.81 5.66
C ASN A 60 6.51 -2.57 7.09
N TYR A 61 5.33 -3.11 7.41
CA TYR A 61 4.70 -2.92 8.71
C TYR A 61 5.33 -3.74 9.83
N GLU A 62 5.96 -4.87 9.50
CA GLU A 62 6.60 -5.74 10.49
C GLU A 62 7.89 -5.10 11.02
N THR A 63 8.71 -4.58 10.10
CA THR A 63 9.97 -3.91 10.44
C THR A 63 9.78 -2.43 10.76
N GLY A 64 8.66 -1.85 10.35
CA GLY A 64 8.43 -0.40 10.39
C GLY A 64 9.38 0.37 9.48
N SER A 65 9.81 -0.24 8.38
CA SER A 65 10.70 0.39 7.39
C SER A 65 9.91 0.88 6.18
N LEU A 66 10.41 1.94 5.56
CA LEU A 66 9.91 2.45 4.30
C LEU A 66 10.98 2.33 3.22
N ALA A 67 10.56 2.07 2.00
CA ALA A 67 11.42 1.97 0.83
C ALA A 67 10.88 2.85 -0.29
N TRP A 68 11.79 3.61 -0.90
CA TRP A 68 11.51 4.44 -2.06
C TRP A 68 11.97 3.70 -3.32
N THR A 69 11.15 3.70 -4.36
CA THR A 69 11.49 3.04 -5.62
C THR A 69 11.20 3.94 -6.81
N TRP A 70 12.14 3.98 -7.74
CA TRP A 70 11.93 4.53 -9.07
C TRP A 70 11.62 3.40 -10.04
N ARG A 71 10.64 3.63 -10.92
CA ARG A 71 10.20 2.63 -11.90
C ARG A 71 9.98 3.26 -13.26
N ASP A 72 10.30 2.50 -14.30
CA ASP A 72 9.92 2.86 -15.68
C ASP A 72 8.46 2.46 -15.99
N ALA A 73 8.00 2.76 -17.19
CA ALA A 73 6.67 2.41 -17.71
C ALA A 73 6.33 0.91 -17.67
N LYS A 74 7.35 0.04 -17.61
CA LYS A 74 7.16 -1.41 -17.44
C LYS A 74 7.25 -1.83 -15.98
N CYS A 75 7.17 -0.87 -15.06
CA CYS A 75 7.30 -1.04 -13.63
C CYS A 75 8.65 -1.64 -13.18
N SER A 76 9.68 -1.61 -14.04
CA SER A 76 11.01 -2.13 -13.74
C SER A 76 11.83 -1.08 -12.99
N GLY A 77 12.72 -1.53 -12.10
CA GLY A 77 13.54 -0.64 -11.28
C GLY A 77 14.42 0.27 -12.14
N LEU A 78 14.43 1.55 -11.79
CA LEU A 78 15.22 2.59 -12.44
C LEU A 78 16.22 3.17 -11.42
N ASP A 79 17.42 3.51 -11.89
CA ASP A 79 18.41 4.18 -11.06
C ASP A 79 18.04 5.67 -10.93
N PRO A 80 18.04 6.27 -9.71
CA PRO A 80 17.79 7.69 -9.52
C PRO A 80 18.67 8.62 -10.36
N GLU A 81 19.89 8.23 -10.73
CA GLU A 81 20.80 9.06 -11.54
C GLU A 81 20.24 9.37 -12.94
N TYR A 82 19.36 8.50 -13.45
CA TYR A 82 18.70 8.70 -14.75
C TYR A 82 17.38 9.47 -14.65
N VAL A 83 17.05 9.98 -13.47
CA VAL A 83 15.78 10.68 -13.22
C VAL A 83 16.03 12.17 -13.11
N VAL A 84 15.31 12.92 -13.93
CA VAL A 84 15.25 14.37 -13.84
C VAL A 84 13.89 14.76 -13.29
N PHE A 85 13.86 15.67 -12.31
CA PHE A 85 12.61 16.16 -11.73
C PHE A 85 12.01 17.24 -12.62
N ASN A 86 10.67 17.28 -12.69
CA ASN A 86 9.95 18.36 -13.35
C ASN A 86 10.26 19.71 -12.66
N ASP A 87 10.09 20.82 -13.39
CA ASP A 87 10.22 22.16 -12.83
C ASP A 87 9.35 22.36 -11.58
N GLY A 88 9.97 22.83 -10.50
CA GLY A 88 9.30 23.04 -9.21
C GLY A 88 9.15 21.79 -8.33
N MET A 89 9.58 20.62 -8.81
CA MET A 89 9.67 19.41 -8.01
C MET A 89 11.07 19.26 -7.41
N ASP A 90 11.12 19.03 -6.10
CA ASP A 90 12.33 18.61 -5.41
C ASP A 90 12.11 17.26 -4.72
N SER A 91 13.16 16.78 -4.07
CA SER A 91 13.13 15.49 -3.41
C SER A 91 12.17 15.43 -2.22
N VAL A 92 11.81 16.57 -1.62
CA VAL A 92 10.84 16.66 -0.53
C VAL A 92 9.44 16.58 -1.11
N THR A 93 9.11 17.45 -2.07
CA THR A 93 7.80 17.50 -2.72
C THR A 93 7.44 16.15 -3.33
N ILE A 94 8.34 15.49 -4.06
CA ILE A 94 8.08 14.18 -4.66
C ILE A 94 7.78 13.10 -3.60
N ARG A 95 8.47 13.13 -2.46
CA ARG A 95 8.19 12.19 -1.36
C ARG A 95 6.87 12.51 -0.68
N THR A 96 6.56 13.78 -0.47
CA THR A 96 5.28 14.23 0.07
C THR A 96 4.13 13.76 -0.81
N GLU A 97 4.21 13.98 -2.13
CA GLU A 97 3.18 13.53 -3.08
C GLU A 97 3.03 12.01 -3.07
N ALA A 98 4.13 11.25 -3.06
CA ALA A 98 4.07 9.80 -2.96
C ALA A 98 3.42 9.31 -1.66
N MET A 99 3.68 9.97 -0.54
CA MET A 99 3.06 9.67 0.75
C MET A 99 1.57 9.98 0.76
N LEU A 100 1.18 11.16 0.25
CA LEU A 100 -0.24 11.55 0.15
C LEU A 100 -1.02 10.59 -0.74
N ASN A 101 -0.45 10.24 -1.90
CA ASN A 101 -1.06 9.30 -2.83
C ASN A 101 -1.19 7.90 -2.19
N TYR A 102 -0.13 7.40 -1.55
CA TYR A 102 -0.16 6.14 -0.81
C TYR A 102 -1.29 6.13 0.24
N ASP A 103 -1.36 7.16 1.08
CA ASP A 103 -2.33 7.26 2.17
C ASP A 103 -3.77 7.28 1.66
N GLU A 104 -4.03 7.97 0.56
CA GLU A 104 -5.38 8.03 -0.02
C GLU A 104 -5.83 6.67 -0.56
N HIS A 105 -4.93 5.98 -1.25
CA HIS A 105 -5.18 4.63 -1.74
C HIS A 105 -5.35 3.63 -0.59
N GLU A 106 -4.52 3.71 0.46
CA GLU A 106 -4.59 2.81 1.60
C GLU A 106 -5.88 3.03 2.41
N ARG A 107 -6.29 4.29 2.61
CA ARG A 107 -7.61 4.61 3.19
C ARG A 107 -8.74 3.99 2.39
N THR A 108 -8.69 4.10 1.06
CA THR A 108 -9.71 3.54 0.18
C THR A 108 -9.74 2.02 0.25
N ARG A 109 -8.56 1.36 0.20
CA ARG A 109 -8.42 -0.09 0.29
C ARG A 109 -8.99 -0.64 1.60
N VAL A 110 -8.51 -0.13 2.74
CA VAL A 110 -8.91 -0.57 4.08
C VAL A 110 -10.40 -0.30 4.31
N ARG A 111 -10.90 0.88 3.92
CA ARG A 111 -12.33 1.20 4.03
C ARG A 111 -13.19 0.23 3.23
N ASN A 112 -12.83 -0.04 1.97
CA ASN A 112 -13.59 -0.92 1.10
C ASN A 112 -13.59 -2.36 1.63
N TYR A 113 -12.43 -2.88 2.01
CA TYR A 113 -12.32 -4.23 2.58
C TYR A 113 -13.14 -4.37 3.87
N ASN A 114 -12.93 -3.49 4.85
CA ASN A 114 -13.64 -3.55 6.14
C ASN A 114 -15.16 -3.39 5.97
N LYS A 115 -15.59 -2.52 5.04
CA LYS A 115 -17.02 -2.37 4.71
C LYS A 115 -17.60 -3.65 4.13
N GLN A 116 -16.91 -4.27 3.16
CA GLN A 116 -17.38 -5.51 2.53
C GLN A 116 -17.43 -6.66 3.54
N LEU A 117 -16.43 -6.78 4.40
CA LEU A 117 -16.38 -7.76 5.47
C LEU A 117 -17.59 -7.63 6.41
N ILE A 118 -17.86 -6.42 6.92
CA ILE A 118 -19.00 -6.16 7.81
C ILE A 118 -20.34 -6.48 7.11
N ILE A 119 -20.49 -6.10 5.84
CA ILE A 119 -21.69 -6.42 5.06
C ILE A 119 -21.87 -7.93 4.91
N ALA A 120 -20.81 -8.67 4.59
CA ALA A 120 -20.85 -10.12 4.43
C ALA A 120 -21.24 -10.81 5.76
N CYS A 121 -20.62 -10.40 6.87
CA CYS A 121 -20.96 -10.85 8.22
C CYS A 121 -22.42 -10.58 8.56
N ALA A 122 -22.90 -9.35 8.37
CA ALA A 122 -24.29 -8.98 8.64
C ALA A 122 -25.28 -9.81 7.78
N ARG A 123 -24.97 -10.05 6.50
CA ARG A 123 -25.80 -10.89 5.62
C ARG A 123 -25.90 -12.32 6.12
N ARG A 124 -24.79 -12.92 6.60
CA ARG A 124 -24.83 -14.27 7.18
C ARG A 124 -25.68 -14.31 8.44
N THR A 125 -25.51 -13.35 9.34
CA THR A 125 -26.32 -13.23 10.56
C THR A 125 -27.81 -13.15 10.23
N ILE A 126 -28.20 -12.27 9.30
CA ILE A 126 -29.59 -12.10 8.88
C ILE A 126 -30.13 -13.38 8.24
N LYS A 127 -29.33 -14.04 7.37
CA LYS A 127 -29.72 -15.31 6.74
C LYS A 127 -29.99 -16.40 7.77
N LYS A 128 -29.10 -16.58 8.74
CA LYS A 128 -29.28 -17.56 9.83
C LYS A 128 -30.49 -17.24 10.69
N TRP A 129 -30.68 -15.97 11.06
CA TRP A 129 -31.86 -15.55 11.82
C TRP A 129 -33.16 -15.83 11.05
N ALA A 130 -33.22 -15.46 9.77
CA ALA A 130 -34.39 -15.73 8.93
C ALA A 130 -34.69 -17.24 8.79
N GLN A 131 -33.66 -18.08 8.76
CA GLN A 131 -33.80 -19.54 8.72
C GLN A 131 -34.25 -20.14 10.06
N ALA A 132 -33.81 -19.58 11.18
CA ALA A 132 -34.20 -20.03 12.52
C ALA A 132 -35.64 -19.63 12.88
N GLY A 133 -36.19 -18.62 12.22
CA GLY A 133 -37.52 -18.07 12.50
C GLY A 133 -37.50 -17.02 13.61
N THR A 134 -38.65 -16.37 13.83
CA THR A 134 -38.78 -15.22 14.75
C THR A 134 -39.07 -15.62 16.20
N ASP A 135 -39.33 -16.90 16.45
CA ASP A 135 -39.71 -17.39 17.79
C ASP A 135 -38.51 -17.50 18.74
N ALA A 136 -37.29 -17.58 18.19
CA ALA A 136 -36.05 -17.59 18.95
C ALA A 136 -35.45 -16.18 19.04
N ASP A 137 -34.83 -15.88 20.18
CA ASP A 137 -34.12 -14.61 20.37
C ASP A 137 -32.99 -14.46 19.32
N PRO A 138 -32.86 -13.27 18.70
CA PRO A 138 -31.81 -13.02 17.72
C PRO A 138 -30.43 -13.14 18.37
N ARG A 139 -29.64 -14.10 17.87
CA ARG A 139 -28.26 -14.35 18.31
C ARG A 139 -27.30 -14.21 17.13
N VAL A 140 -26.19 -13.53 17.36
CA VAL A 140 -25.06 -13.48 16.43
C VAL A 140 -24.02 -14.52 16.86
N ASP A 141 -23.80 -15.52 16.02
CA ASP A 141 -22.75 -16.51 16.25
C ASP A 141 -21.37 -15.85 16.22
N VAL A 142 -20.40 -16.41 16.94
CA VAL A 142 -19.03 -15.88 16.97
C VAL A 142 -18.44 -15.81 15.56
N GLU A 143 -18.64 -16.86 14.76
CA GLU A 143 -18.16 -16.98 13.38
C GLU A 143 -18.76 -15.95 12.39
N ASP A 144 -19.91 -15.35 12.74
CA ASP A 144 -20.54 -14.31 11.91
C ASP A 144 -20.11 -12.90 12.33
N ARG A 145 -19.33 -12.78 13.41
CA ARG A 145 -18.75 -11.49 13.78
C ARG A 145 -17.61 -11.18 12.81
N PRO A 146 -17.40 -9.91 12.45
CA PRO A 146 -16.25 -9.54 11.66
C PRO A 146 -14.97 -9.90 12.43
N HIS A 147 -14.18 -10.77 11.84
CA HIS A 147 -12.81 -11.11 12.25
C HIS A 147 -11.85 -10.50 11.23
N ASP A 148 -10.61 -10.24 11.63
CA ASP A 148 -9.58 -9.72 10.73
C ASP A 148 -9.94 -8.37 10.08
N ILE A 149 -10.54 -7.46 10.87
CA ILE A 149 -10.68 -6.06 10.47
C ILE A 149 -9.28 -5.51 10.23
N GLU A 150 -9.03 -5.05 9.01
CA GLU A 150 -7.75 -4.50 8.64
C GLU A 150 -7.53 -3.14 9.29
N ARG A 151 -6.30 -2.95 9.79
CA ARG A 151 -5.85 -1.68 10.37
C ARG A 151 -5.38 -0.76 9.26
N LEU A 152 -5.63 0.53 9.45
CA LEU A 152 -5.12 1.58 8.57
C LEU A 152 -3.68 1.92 8.97
N TYR A 153 -2.76 1.78 8.02
CA TYR A 153 -1.37 2.19 8.20
C TYR A 153 -1.04 3.34 7.25
N LEU A 154 -0.74 4.50 7.83
CA LEU A 154 -0.40 5.70 7.07
C LEU A 154 1.11 5.85 6.96
N SER A 155 1.55 6.37 5.82
CA SER A 155 2.96 6.61 5.51
C SER A 155 3.60 7.68 6.39
N GLY A 156 2.88 8.78 6.68
CA GLY A 156 3.35 9.88 7.53
C GLY A 156 3.87 9.43 8.89
N PRO A 157 3.02 8.84 9.74
CA PRO A 157 3.44 8.34 11.05
C PRO A 157 4.56 7.31 10.98
N LEU A 158 4.56 6.44 9.96
CA LEU A 158 5.63 5.44 9.82
C LEU A 158 6.96 6.08 9.41
N ALA A 159 6.93 7.11 8.56
CA ALA A 159 8.09 7.85 8.14
C ALA A 159 8.75 8.61 9.30
N GLU A 160 7.95 9.18 10.20
CA GLU A 160 8.43 9.83 11.42
C GLU A 160 9.17 8.84 12.32
N ILE A 161 8.55 7.69 12.64
CA ILE A 161 9.18 6.63 13.44
C ILE A 161 10.48 6.12 12.78
N TYR A 162 10.48 5.96 11.46
CA TYR A 162 11.65 5.53 10.72
C TYR A 162 12.79 6.56 10.80
N ALA A 163 12.47 7.85 10.65
CA ALA A 163 13.43 8.94 10.76
C ALA A 163 14.05 9.02 12.16
N GLU A 164 13.25 8.87 13.21
CA GLU A 164 13.74 8.83 14.59
C GLU A 164 14.73 7.69 14.82
N ARG A 165 14.41 6.48 14.33
CA ARG A 165 15.30 5.32 14.43
C ARG A 165 16.61 5.54 13.68
N LEU A 166 16.56 6.15 12.50
CA LEU A 166 17.75 6.46 11.73
C LEU A 166 18.62 7.52 12.42
N ALA A 167 17.99 8.53 13.03
CA ALA A 167 18.69 9.53 13.82
C ALA A 167 19.37 8.91 15.05
N GLN A 168 18.68 8.02 15.77
CA GLN A 168 19.27 7.25 16.88
C GLN A 168 20.46 6.40 16.43
N ALA A 169 20.32 5.69 15.31
CA ALA A 169 21.41 4.88 14.76
C ALA A 169 22.62 5.75 14.35
N THR A 170 22.38 6.93 13.79
CA THR A 170 23.43 7.88 13.40
C THR A 170 24.13 8.47 14.64
N ALA A 171 23.37 8.82 15.69
CA ALA A 171 23.95 9.28 16.94
C ALA A 171 24.85 8.22 17.58
N ALA A 172 24.37 6.97 17.68
CA ALA A 172 25.14 5.85 18.20
C ALA A 172 26.38 5.55 17.33
N TYR A 173 26.28 5.71 16.01
CA TYR A 173 27.44 5.60 15.13
C TYR A 173 28.50 6.67 15.47
N MET A 174 28.10 7.93 15.59
CA MET A 174 29.01 9.04 15.89
C MET A 174 29.69 8.90 17.25
N GLU A 175 28.95 8.49 18.29
CA GLU A 175 29.53 8.22 19.62
C GLU A 175 30.62 7.15 19.60
N ASN A 176 30.49 6.16 18.70
CA ASN A 176 31.49 5.10 18.53
C ASN A 176 32.60 5.48 17.54
N TYR A 177 32.46 6.58 16.79
CA TYR A 177 33.39 6.99 15.73
C TYR A 177 34.52 7.91 16.23
N ASP A 178 34.44 8.46 17.44
CA ASP A 178 35.46 9.33 18.06
C ASP A 178 36.80 8.64 18.41
N GLY A 179 37.00 7.37 18.04
CA GLY A 179 38.13 6.53 18.48
C GLY A 179 39.16 6.07 17.44
N LEU A 180 39.00 6.36 16.13
CA LEU A 180 39.92 5.85 15.09
C LEU A 180 40.52 6.95 14.18
N GLY A 181 40.43 8.21 14.59
CA GLY A 181 40.94 9.37 13.84
C GLY A 181 42.39 9.77 14.13
N THR A 182 43.12 9.03 14.96
CA THR A 182 44.59 9.11 15.01
C THR A 182 45.12 7.76 14.55
N PHE A 183 45.40 7.62 13.25
CA PHE A 183 46.66 7.02 12.77
C PHE A 183 46.75 6.89 11.24
N TRP A 184 47.88 7.42 10.74
CA TRP A 184 48.62 7.15 9.50
C TRP A 184 48.34 7.94 8.21
N ILE A 185 49.24 8.95 8.06
CA ILE A 185 49.97 9.48 6.88
C ILE A 185 49.19 10.31 5.86
#